data_AF-A0A3M2B9W4-F1
#
_entry.id   AF-A0A3M2B9W4-F1
#
_cell.length_a   1.000
_cell.length_b   1.000
_cell.length_c   1.000
_cell.angle_alpha   90.00
_cell.angle_beta   90.00
_cell.angle_gamma   90.00
#
_symmetry.space_group_name_H-M   'P 1'
#
loop_
_entity.id
_entity.type
_entity.pdbx_description
1 polymer ?
#
loop_
_entity_poly.entity_id
_entity_poly.type
_entity_poly.pdbx_seq_one_letter_code
_entity_poly.pdbx_strand_id
1 'polypeptide(L)'
;MIEALKSDEIVEKVGGRFKLCALIQRRMSQLLEGSRPLVPREGRSDLELVMEEILQDKITLAFVEDLSPSGDESAGDDLLL
;
A
#
# COMPACT_ATOMS: atom_id res chain seq x y z
N MET A 1 -3.28 -25.71 2.71
CA MET A 1 -3.99 -24.49 3.14
C MET A 1 -2.91 -23.51 3.57
N ILE A 2 -2.82 -22.34 2.95
CA ILE A 2 -1.74 -21.38 3.21
C ILE A 2 -1.92 -20.85 4.65
N GLU A 3 -1.01 -21.20 5.56
CA GLU A 3 -1.08 -20.84 6.99
C GLU A 3 -1.05 -19.33 7.22
N ALA A 4 -0.40 -18.57 6.32
CA ALA A 4 -0.36 -17.11 6.39
C ALA A 4 -1.73 -16.41 6.26
N LEU A 5 -2.76 -17.10 5.73
CA LEU A 5 -4.14 -16.60 5.70
C LEU A 5 -4.93 -16.92 6.99
N LYS A 6 -4.38 -17.73 7.91
CA LYS A 6 -4.99 -17.99 9.23
C LYS A 6 -4.59 -16.97 10.30
N SER A 7 -3.46 -16.28 10.14
CA SER A 7 -3.00 -15.30 11.11
C SER A 7 -3.76 -13.98 10.95
N ASP A 8 -4.51 -13.56 11.98
CA ASP A 8 -5.04 -12.19 12.08
C ASP A 8 -3.90 -11.14 12.14
N GLU A 9 -2.65 -11.54 12.35
CA GLU A 9 -1.48 -10.63 12.40
C GLU A 9 -1.32 -9.78 11.14
N ILE A 10 -1.49 -10.37 9.95
CA ILE A 10 -1.37 -9.61 8.70
C ILE A 10 -2.55 -8.64 8.51
N VAL A 11 -3.72 -9.02 9.04
CA VAL A 11 -4.92 -8.19 9.01
C VAL A 11 -4.73 -6.96 9.90
N GLU A 12 -4.24 -7.16 11.13
CA GLU A 12 -3.93 -6.08 12.07
C GLU A 12 -2.84 -5.17 11.51
N LYS A 13 -1.79 -5.75 10.90
CA LYS A 13 -0.67 -5.01 10.30
C LYS A 13 -1.11 -4.06 9.18
N VAL A 14 -2.02 -4.49 8.31
CA VAL A 14 -2.52 -3.68 7.18
C VAL A 14 -3.70 -2.78 7.61
N GLY A 15 -4.23 -2.96 8.82
CA GLY A 15 -5.32 -2.15 9.38
C GLY A 15 -6.70 -2.59 8.91
N GLY A 16 -6.91 -3.89 8.72
CA GLY A 16 -8.21 -4.52 8.48
C GLY A 16 -8.31 -5.33 7.18
N ARG A 17 -9.29 -6.23 7.14
CA ARG A 17 -9.48 -7.21 6.05
C ARG A 17 -9.76 -6.55 4.70
N PHE A 18 -10.48 -5.42 4.70
CA PHE A 18 -10.76 -4.67 3.48
C PHE A 18 -9.49 -4.08 2.88
N LYS A 19 -8.66 -3.43 3.70
CA LYS A 19 -7.38 -2.86 3.29
C LYS A 19 -6.42 -3.94 2.78
N LEU A 20 -6.37 -5.08 3.48
CA LEU A 20 -5.59 -6.24 3.05
C LEU A 20 -6.04 -6.74 1.67
N CYS A 21 -7.34 -6.94 1.47
CA CYS A 21 -7.88 -7.37 0.18
C CYS A 21 -7.52 -6.40 -0.96
N ALA A 22 -7.69 -5.10 -0.73
CA ALA A 22 -7.34 -4.06 -1.71
C ALA A 22 -5.83 -4.04 -2.04
N LEU A 23 -4.97 -4.19 -1.03
CA LEU A 23 -3.52 -4.26 -1.21
C LEU A 23 -3.12 -5.49 -2.04
N ILE A 24 -3.69 -6.66 -1.71
CA ILE A 24 -3.43 -7.91 -2.45
C ILE A 24 -3.88 -7.78 -3.90
N GLN A 25 -5.11 -7.32 -4.15
CA GLN A 25 -5.64 -7.14 -5.50
C GLN A 25 -4.76 -6.21 -6.34
N ARG A 26 -4.38 -5.06 -5.78
CA ARG A 26 -3.52 -4.09 -6.47
C ARG A 26 -2.14 -4.67 -6.78
N ARG A 27 -1.53 -5.39 -5.84
CA ARG A 27 -0.21 -5.97 -6.05
C ARG A 27 -0.24 -7.11 -7.06
N MET A 28 -1.26 -7.96 -7.04
CA MET A 28 -1.42 -8.99 -8.06
C MET A 28 -1.52 -8.37 -9.45
N SER A 29 -2.31 -7.29 -9.65
CA SER A 29 -2.36 -6.59 -10.93
C SER A 29 -0.98 -6.13 -11.42
N GLN A 30 -0.14 -5.59 -10.54
CA GLN A 30 1.23 -5.20 -10.90
C GLN A 30 2.09 -6.40 -11.35
N LEU A 31 1.96 -7.54 -10.68
CA LEU A 31 2.67 -8.76 -11.07
C LEU A 31 2.18 -9.27 -12.44
N LEU A 32 0.88 -9.20 -12.71
CA LEU A 32 0.32 -9.52 -14.03
C LEU A 32 0.83 -8.55 -15.12
N GLU A 33 1.04 -7.28 -14.80
CA GLU A 33 1.63 -6.27 -15.69
C GLU A 33 3.16 -6.44 -15.88
N GLY A 34 3.77 -7.45 -15.24
CA GLY A 34 5.19 -7.76 -15.38
C GLY A 34 6.10 -7.03 -14.40
N SER A 35 5.55 -6.46 -13.32
CA SER A 35 6.35 -5.93 -12.21
C SER A 35 7.23 -7.01 -11.60
N ARG A 36 8.44 -6.63 -11.17
CA ARG A 36 9.37 -7.58 -10.56
C ARG A 36 8.90 -7.93 -9.14
N PRO A 37 8.94 -9.22 -8.76
CA PRO A 37 8.80 -9.64 -7.37
C PRO A 37 9.83 -8.94 -6.47
N LEU A 38 9.40 -8.52 -5.28
CA LEU A 38 10.28 -7.93 -4.26
C LEU A 38 10.90 -8.99 -3.34
N VAL A 39 10.42 -10.22 -3.43
CA VAL A 39 10.97 -11.42 -2.78
C VAL A 39 11.18 -12.53 -3.80
N PRO A 40 12.09 -13.50 -3.54
CA PRO A 40 12.28 -14.66 -4.39
C PRO A 40 10.99 -15.49 -4.53
N ARG A 41 10.63 -15.86 -5.76
CA ARG A 41 9.39 -16.59 -6.03
C ARG A 41 9.41 -18.02 -5.52
N GLU A 42 10.56 -18.71 -5.51
CA GLU A 42 10.75 -20.07 -4.95
C GLU A 42 9.63 -21.08 -5.27
N GLY A 43 9.00 -21.00 -6.45
CA GLY A 43 7.88 -21.87 -6.84
C GLY A 43 6.51 -21.52 -6.23
N ARG A 44 6.41 -20.43 -5.47
CA ARG A 44 5.18 -19.93 -4.85
C ARG A 44 4.22 -19.35 -5.89
N SER A 45 2.92 -19.42 -5.57
CA SER A 45 1.87 -18.72 -6.31
C SER A 45 1.99 -17.20 -6.15
N ASP A 46 1.36 -16.43 -7.05
CA ASP A 46 1.35 -14.97 -6.94
C ASP A 46 0.74 -14.49 -5.63
N LEU A 47 -0.31 -15.17 -5.12
CA LEU A 47 -0.91 -14.82 -3.84
C LEU A 47 0.06 -15.03 -2.68
N GLU A 48 0.74 -16.18 -2.62
CA GLU A 48 1.73 -16.47 -1.57
C GLU A 48 2.91 -15.49 -1.63
N LEU A 49 3.34 -15.12 -2.83
CA LEU A 49 4.38 -14.13 -3.04
C LEU A 49 3.97 -12.76 -2.50
N VAL A 50 2.76 -12.30 -2.82
CA VAL A 50 2.23 -11.02 -2.32
C VAL A 50 2.09 -11.03 -0.81
N MET A 51 1.64 -12.14 -0.22
CA MET A 51 1.56 -12.28 1.24
C MET A 51 2.94 -12.17 1.89
N GLU A 52 3.97 -12.79 1.32
CA GLU A 52 5.35 -12.67 1.79
C GLU A 52 5.86 -11.22 1.70
N GLU A 53 5.57 -10.51 0.60
CA GLU A 53 5.95 -9.10 0.44
C GLU A 53 5.33 -8.21 1.52
N ILE A 54 4.08 -8.48 1.92
CA ILE A 54 3.40 -7.76 3.00
C ILE A 54 4.01 -8.12 4.36
N LEU A 55 4.25 -9.41 4.61
CA LEU A 55 4.83 -9.88 5.87
C LEU A 55 6.23 -9.30 6.10
N GLN A 56 7.04 -9.17 5.04
CA GLN A 56 8.38 -8.57 5.08
C GLN A 56 8.41 -7.04 4.98
N ASP A 57 7.26 -6.35 5.11
CA ASP A 57 7.15 -4.89 5.04
C ASP A 57 7.69 -4.28 3.71
N LYS A 58 7.68 -5.06 2.62
CA LYS A 58 8.13 -4.59 1.31
C LYS A 58 7.07 -3.77 0.59
N ILE A 59 5.79 -4.01 0.90
CA ILE A 59 4.65 -3.28 0.35
C ILE A 59 3.70 -2.86 1.47
N THR A 60 3.13 -1.66 1.34
CA THR A 60 2.10 -1.13 2.25
C THR A 60 1.16 -0.20 1.48
N LEU A 61 0.02 0.14 2.09
CA LEU A 61 -0.87 1.17 1.54
C LEU A 61 -0.30 2.55 1.90
N ALA A 62 0.09 3.32 0.88
CA ALA A 62 0.34 4.74 1.05
C ALA A 62 -1.00 5.48 1.01
N PHE A 63 -1.37 6.13 2.11
CA PHE A 63 -2.37 7.19 2.07
C PHE A 63 -1.64 8.44 1.63
N VAL A 64 -2.04 9.00 0.49
CA VAL A 64 -1.61 10.34 0.12
C VAL A 64 -2.33 11.25 1.11
N GLU A 65 -1.63 11.66 2.15
CA GLU A 65 -2.12 12.69 3.04
C GLU A 65 -2.33 13.92 2.17
N ASP A 66 -3.52 14.50 2.26
CA ASP A 66 -3.95 15.62 1.43
C ASP A 66 -2.92 16.75 1.57
N LEU A 67 -2.03 16.87 0.58
CA LEU A 67 -1.16 18.03 0.37
C LEU A 67 -2.07 19.17 -0.07
N SER A 68 -2.98 19.60 0.81
CA SER A 68 -3.59 20.92 0.68
C SER A 68 -2.43 21.91 0.69
N PRO A 69 -2.24 22.74 -0.35
CA PRO A 69 -1.35 23.86 -0.24
C PRO A 69 -1.94 24.73 0.87
N SER A 70 -1.34 24.65 2.05
CA SER A 70 -1.66 25.57 3.14
C SER A 70 -1.43 26.96 2.58
N GLY A 71 -2.53 27.69 2.37
CA GLY A 71 -2.49 29.03 1.83
C GLY A 71 -1.76 29.94 2.80
N ASP A 72 -0.59 30.43 2.39
CA ASP A 72 -0.08 31.70 2.88
C ASP A 72 -0.78 32.82 2.09
N GLU A 73 -2.03 33.11 2.45
CA GLU A 73 -2.59 34.45 2.23
C GLU A 73 -1.94 35.39 3.24
N SER A 74 -0.82 36.02 2.86
CA SER A 74 -0.38 37.23 3.54
C SER A 74 -1.08 38.43 2.90
N ALA A 75 -2.11 38.92 3.58
CA ALA A 75 -2.70 40.22 3.37
C ALA A 75 -1.60 41.30 3.34
N GLY A 76 -1.37 41.87 2.15
CA GLY A 76 -0.68 43.13 1.96
C GLY A 76 -1.71 44.15 1.50
N ASP A 77 -2.41 44.73 2.46
CA ASP A 77 -3.02 46.04 2.34
C ASP A 77 -1.90 47.01 1.89
N ASP A 78 -1.87 47.42 0.62
CA ASP A 78 -1.22 48.69 0.27
C ASP A 78 -1.65 49.28 -1.08
N LEU A 79 -2.03 50.56 -0.97
CA LEU A 79 -2.27 51.59 -1.97
C LEU A 79 -3.50 51.50 -2.90
N LEU A 80 -4.53 52.23 -2.47
CA LEU A 80 -5.15 53.26 -3.29
C LEU A 80 -4.10 54.03 -4.13
N LEU A 81 -4.15 53.90 -5.45
CA LEU A 81 -4.20 55.02 -6.40
C LEU A 81 -4.72 54.58 -7.77
#